data_AF-W1IBR0-F1
#
_entry.id   AF-W1IBR0-F1
#
_cell.length_a   1.000
_cell.length_b   1.000
_cell.length_c   1.000
_cell.angle_alpha   90.00
_cell.angle_beta   90.00
_cell.angle_gamma   90.00
#
_symmetry.space_group_name_H-M   'P 1'
#
loop_
_entity.id
_entity.type
_entity.pdbx_description
1 polymer ?
#
loop_
_entity_poly.entity_id
_entity_poly.type
_entity_poly.pdbx_seq_one_letter_code
_entity_poly.pdbx_strand_id
1 'polypeptide(L)'
;QDVQVVITLRNHLAQLMPSVSVGALSKILIKYRKVSVVLFRMFEGKHRPNMPATLQVQAQADFEFAMREVRSLQEDTWLRALAELVQASLRTNVWQRQVGEALAIKVDTSGISFAPEPQPYREIFVHGRHVEGVHLRAGKIARGGLRYSDRPTDFRTEVLELMATQVVKNGQIVPTGAKGGFVIRDTDDVLNQYHQFIRALLSITDNRVAGKLMPPQGVKVADEDKDDAYLVVAADKGTARYSDDANAEALAANFWLGDAFASGGSFGYDHKAFGITAKGAWVAAAHHFARLGVDLWQDEVRVVGIGDMGGDVFGNGMLLNPNM
;
A
#
# COMPACT_ATOMS: atom_id res chain seq x y z
N GLN A 1 19.01 14.06 -4.71
CA GLN A 1 18.32 12.98 -3.98
C GLN A 1 17.60 13.54 -2.76
N ASP A 2 18.22 14.43 -2.00
CA ASP A 2 17.74 15.04 -0.75
C ASP A 2 16.37 15.72 -0.91
N VAL A 3 16.24 16.58 -1.92
CA VAL A 3 14.99 17.30 -2.23
C VAL A 3 13.85 16.32 -2.52
N GLN A 4 14.12 15.19 -3.19
CA GLN A 4 13.09 14.20 -3.51
C GLN A 4 12.59 13.48 -2.26
N VAL A 5 13.45 13.22 -1.27
CA VAL A 5 13.05 12.65 0.02
C VAL A 5 12.11 13.61 0.75
N VAL A 6 12.48 14.89 0.85
CA VAL A 6 11.65 15.90 1.51
C VAL A 6 10.30 16.09 0.81
N ILE A 7 10.28 16.09 -0.53
CA ILE A 7 9.04 16.11 -1.32
C ILE A 7 8.18 14.87 -1.05
N THR A 8 8.80 13.70 -0.93
CA THR A 8 8.09 12.43 -0.66
C THR A 8 7.43 12.46 0.71
N LEU A 9 8.18 12.85 1.75
CA LEU A 9 7.65 13.00 3.12
C LEU A 9 6.50 14.02 3.16
N ARG A 10 6.63 15.14 2.44
CA ARG A 10 5.57 16.15 2.31
C ARG A 10 4.29 15.57 1.71
N ASN A 11 4.40 14.85 0.59
CA ASN A 11 3.23 14.27 -0.08
C ASN A 11 2.60 13.17 0.77
N HIS A 12 3.42 12.33 1.41
CA HIS A 12 2.95 11.32 2.34
C HIS A 12 2.18 11.93 3.51
N LEU A 13 2.70 13.01 4.10
CA LEU A 13 2.02 13.72 5.17
C LEU A 13 0.67 14.30 4.72
N ALA A 14 0.59 14.84 3.49
CA ALA A 14 -0.67 15.36 2.95
C ALA A 14 -1.73 14.25 2.74
N GLN A 15 -1.31 13.02 2.44
CA GLN A 15 -2.20 11.85 2.37
C GLN A 15 -2.63 11.33 3.75
N LEU A 16 -1.80 11.53 4.79
CA LEU A 16 -2.11 11.15 6.18
C LEU A 16 -3.00 12.18 6.89
N MET A 17 -2.80 13.47 6.61
CA MET A 17 -3.49 14.58 7.27
C MET A 17 -4.20 15.46 6.23
N PRO A 18 -5.51 15.25 5.99
CA PRO A 18 -6.27 16.00 4.98
C PRO A 18 -6.27 17.52 5.16
N SER A 19 -6.03 18.02 6.37
CA SER A 19 -5.89 19.45 6.65
C SER A 19 -4.60 20.07 6.09
N VAL A 20 -3.63 19.26 5.67
CA VAL A 20 -2.34 19.73 5.14
C VAL A 20 -2.45 20.04 3.66
N SER A 21 -2.28 21.31 3.31
CA SER A 21 -2.12 21.71 1.91
C SER A 21 -0.66 21.52 1.47
N VAL A 22 -0.45 20.78 0.38
CA VAL A 22 0.88 20.56 -0.24
C VAL A 22 1.58 21.89 -0.55
N GLY A 23 0.84 22.88 -1.07
CA GLY A 23 1.37 24.20 -1.41
C GLY A 23 1.81 24.99 -0.17
N ALA A 24 0.99 24.97 0.89
CA ALA A 24 1.33 25.63 2.15
C ALA A 24 2.53 24.96 2.84
N LEU A 25 2.54 23.63 2.93
CA LEU A 25 3.65 22.89 3.54
C LEU A 25 4.95 23.07 2.75
N SER A 26 4.90 23.19 1.42
CA SER A 26 6.08 23.52 0.62
C SER A 26 6.67 24.89 0.98
N LYS A 27 5.81 25.90 1.17
CA LYS A 27 6.26 27.24 1.60
C LYS A 27 6.87 27.21 3.00
N ILE A 28 6.30 26.41 3.91
CA ILE A 28 6.83 26.21 5.27
C ILE A 28 8.22 25.57 5.22
N LEU A 29 8.41 24.51 4.42
CA LEU A 29 9.70 23.84 4.24
C LEU A 29 10.77 24.76 3.64
N ILE A 30 10.39 25.66 2.72
CA ILE A 30 11.30 26.66 2.15
C ILE A 30 11.64 27.75 3.18
N LYS A 31 10.63 28.26 3.89
CA LYS A 31 10.76 29.28 4.95
C LYS A 31 11.70 28.78 6.06
N TYR A 32 11.51 27.55 6.53
CA TYR A 32 12.29 26.91 7.57
C TYR A 32 13.36 25.97 7.00
N ARG A 33 14.20 26.47 6.08
CA ARG A 33 15.23 25.66 5.40
C ARG A 33 16.12 24.85 6.35
N LYS A 34 16.44 25.39 7.53
CA LYS A 34 17.25 24.69 8.54
C LYS A 34 16.55 23.41 9.02
N VAL A 35 15.25 23.52 9.32
CA VAL A 35 14.43 22.37 9.72
C VAL A 35 14.38 21.34 8.60
N SER A 36 14.16 21.76 7.35
CA SER A 36 14.13 20.86 6.17
C SER A 36 15.45 20.10 5.96
N VAL A 37 16.59 20.77 6.12
CA VAL A 37 17.92 20.13 6.04
C VAL A 37 18.09 19.10 7.15
N VAL A 38 17.69 19.44 8.37
CA VAL A 38 17.85 18.53 9.51
C VAL A 38 16.87 17.35 9.42
N LEU A 39 15.64 17.54 8.95
CA LEU A 39 14.70 16.45 8.63
C LEU A 39 15.32 15.43 7.66
N PHE A 40 15.99 15.91 6.60
CA PHE A 40 16.72 15.03 5.70
C PHE A 40 17.89 14.33 6.40
N ARG A 41 18.66 15.01 7.25
CA ARG A 41 19.76 14.39 8.02
C ARG A 41 19.26 13.31 8.99
N MET A 42 18.10 13.50 9.60
CA MET A 42 17.44 12.48 10.42
C MET A 42 17.14 11.24 9.57
N PHE A 43 16.55 11.44 8.39
CA PHE A 43 16.25 10.37 7.45
C PHE A 43 17.51 9.65 6.96
N GLU A 44 18.55 10.41 6.62
CA GLU A 44 19.84 9.87 6.19
C GLU A 44 20.51 9.05 7.29
N GLY A 45 20.63 9.58 8.51
CA GLY A 45 21.22 8.85 9.63
C GLY A 45 20.47 7.57 9.97
N LYS A 46 19.14 7.58 9.79
CA LYS A 46 18.30 6.41 10.05
C LYS A 46 18.48 5.33 8.98
N HIS A 47 18.52 5.68 7.69
CA HIS A 47 18.39 4.70 6.61
C HIS A 47 19.60 4.50 5.71
N ARG A 48 20.51 5.46 5.63
CA ARG A 48 21.69 5.30 4.77
C ARG A 48 22.62 4.24 5.40
N PRO A 49 23.02 3.19 4.65
CA PRO A 49 23.95 2.20 5.17
C PRO A 49 25.29 2.83 5.55
N ASN A 50 25.97 2.24 6.54
CA ASN A 50 27.32 2.64 6.99
C ASN A 50 27.42 4.07 7.54
N MET A 51 26.30 4.68 7.96
CA MET A 51 26.35 5.96 8.68
C MET A 51 26.72 5.76 10.16
N PRO A 52 27.43 6.72 10.79
CA PRO A 52 27.67 6.69 12.23
C PRO A 52 26.36 6.67 13.02
N ALA A 53 26.25 5.81 14.03
CA ALA A 53 25.08 5.74 14.91
C ALA A 53 24.77 7.09 15.60
N THR A 54 25.80 7.91 15.83
CA THR A 54 25.67 9.25 16.42
C THR A 54 24.94 10.24 15.52
N LEU A 55 24.93 10.04 14.20
CA LEU A 55 24.34 10.99 13.27
C LEU A 55 22.85 11.18 13.51
N GLN A 56 22.13 10.08 13.77
CA GLN A 56 20.69 10.14 14.02
C GLN A 56 20.39 10.92 15.32
N VAL A 57 21.16 10.68 16.37
CA VAL A 57 21.01 11.38 17.67
C VAL A 57 21.34 12.87 17.53
N GLN A 58 22.42 13.20 16.82
CA GLN A 58 22.80 14.59 16.54
C GLN A 58 21.73 15.30 15.69
N ALA A 59 21.24 14.66 14.63
CA ALA A 59 20.20 15.22 13.78
C ALA A 59 18.89 15.45 14.54
N GLN A 60 18.53 14.58 15.50
CA GLN A 60 17.37 14.81 16.36
C GLN A 60 17.56 16.04 17.26
N ALA A 61 18.74 16.21 17.87
CA ALA A 61 19.04 17.38 18.70
C ALA A 61 19.05 18.68 17.87
N ASP A 62 19.65 18.63 16.67
CA ASP A 62 19.64 19.74 15.71
C ASP A 62 18.21 20.10 15.28
N PHE A 63 17.31 19.12 15.19
CA PHE A 63 15.92 19.33 14.80
C PHE A 63 15.20 20.14 15.89
N GLU A 64 15.30 19.71 17.15
CA GLU A 64 14.71 20.44 18.27
C GLU A 64 15.27 21.85 18.41
N PHE A 65 16.57 22.04 18.13
CA PHE A 65 17.17 23.37 18.11
C PHE A 65 16.60 24.24 16.99
N ALA A 66 16.52 23.71 15.75
CA ALA A 66 15.98 24.43 14.60
C ALA A 66 14.49 24.78 14.77
N MET A 67 13.72 23.94 15.44
CA MET A 67 12.30 24.17 15.73
C MET A 67 12.04 25.40 16.62
N ARG A 68 13.05 25.89 17.37
CA ARG A 68 12.91 27.12 18.20
C ARG A 68 12.63 28.39 17.39
N GLU A 69 12.95 28.40 16.10
CA GLU A 69 12.67 29.52 15.19
C GLU A 69 11.22 29.50 14.68
N VAL A 70 10.48 28.40 14.88
CA VAL A 70 9.10 28.24 14.43
C VAL A 70 8.17 28.86 15.48
N ARG A 71 7.36 29.84 15.04
CA ARG A 71 6.48 30.63 15.94
C ARG A 71 5.00 30.30 15.77
N SER A 72 4.60 29.86 14.59
CA SER A 72 3.22 29.45 14.32
C SER A 72 2.99 28.03 14.82
N LEU A 73 1.94 27.83 15.62
CA LEU A 73 1.56 26.51 16.13
C LEU A 73 1.27 25.52 14.99
N GLN A 74 0.61 25.97 13.92
CA GLN A 74 0.31 25.11 12.77
C GLN A 74 1.58 24.69 12.04
N GLU A 75 2.53 25.61 11.84
CA GLU A 75 3.81 25.31 11.20
C GLU A 75 4.64 24.33 12.05
N ASP A 76 4.66 24.53 13.38
CA ASP A 76 5.32 23.62 14.33
C ASP A 76 4.71 22.22 14.26
N THR A 77 3.38 22.12 14.32
CA THR A 77 2.65 20.84 14.25
C THR A 77 3.00 20.06 12.99
N TRP A 78 2.99 20.70 11.82
CA TRP A 78 3.27 20.01 10.56
C TRP A 78 4.74 19.59 10.43
N LEU A 79 5.68 20.42 10.91
CA LEU A 79 7.11 20.07 10.87
C LEU A 79 7.44 18.92 11.84
N ARG A 80 6.79 18.89 13.02
CA ARG A 80 6.91 17.76 13.95
C ARG A 80 6.29 16.49 13.41
N ALA A 81 5.15 16.59 12.73
CA ALA A 81 4.52 15.46 12.06
C ALA A 81 5.41 14.85 10.96
N LEU A 82 6.17 15.68 10.22
CA LEU A 82 7.20 15.19 9.29
C LEU A 82 8.35 14.46 10.01
N ALA A 83 8.80 14.97 11.16
CA ALA A 83 9.84 14.32 11.94
C ALA A 83 9.38 12.97 12.50
N GLU A 84 8.14 12.89 12.97
CA GLU A 84 7.51 11.64 13.42
C GLU A 84 7.41 10.62 12.28
N LEU A 85 7.03 11.06 11.08
CA LEU A 85 7.03 10.19 9.90
C LEU A 85 8.43 9.63 9.57
N VAL A 86 9.47 10.45 9.71
CA VAL A 86 10.87 9.99 9.57
C VAL A 86 11.22 9.00 10.69
N GLN A 87 10.82 9.25 11.93
CA GLN A 87 11.09 8.37 13.05
C GLN A 87 10.39 7.01 12.89
N ALA A 88 9.15 6.99 12.42
CA ALA A 88 8.33 5.81 12.17
C ALA A 88 8.73 5.01 10.91
N SER A 89 9.55 5.58 10.02
CA SER A 89 10.00 4.88 8.81
C SER A 89 10.97 3.72 9.11
N LEU A 90 10.83 2.59 8.43
CA LEU A 90 11.52 1.34 8.76
C LEU A 90 12.61 0.96 7.77
N ARG A 91 12.37 1.29 6.50
CA ARG A 91 13.27 1.02 5.38
C ARG A 91 12.85 1.85 4.17
N THR A 92 13.77 2.04 3.24
CA THR A 92 13.52 2.83 2.04
C THR A 92 14.45 2.42 0.91
N ASN A 93 14.07 2.72 -0.33
CA ASN A 93 14.92 2.49 -1.49
C ASN A 93 15.83 3.66 -1.91
N VAL A 94 16.07 4.58 -0.98
CA VAL A 94 16.62 5.88 -1.37
C VAL A 94 18.04 5.83 -1.95
N TRP A 95 18.88 4.87 -1.54
CA TRP A 95 20.28 4.83 -1.97
C TRP A 95 20.62 3.72 -2.96
N GLN A 96 19.70 2.79 -3.22
CA GLN A 96 19.88 1.74 -4.22
C GLN A 96 19.07 1.96 -5.50
N ARG A 97 18.04 2.83 -5.48
CA ARG A 97 17.24 3.10 -6.69
C ARG A 97 18.06 3.80 -7.77
N GLN A 98 17.76 3.48 -9.02
CA GLN A 98 18.26 4.20 -10.19
C GLN A 98 17.52 5.53 -10.41
N VAL A 99 18.14 6.43 -11.18
CA VAL A 99 17.49 7.68 -11.56
C VAL A 99 16.25 7.37 -12.41
N GLY A 100 15.11 7.92 -12.01
CA GLY A 100 13.82 7.71 -12.67
C GLY A 100 12.94 6.65 -12.01
N GLU A 101 13.50 5.77 -11.19
CA GLU A 101 12.73 4.82 -10.39
C GLU A 101 11.96 5.51 -9.27
N ALA A 102 10.78 4.99 -8.95
CA ALA A 102 9.97 5.49 -7.86
C ALA A 102 10.62 5.20 -6.50
N LEU A 103 10.52 6.19 -5.60
CA LEU A 103 11.01 6.11 -4.24
C LEU A 103 9.96 5.42 -3.37
N ALA A 104 10.37 4.46 -2.55
CA ALA A 104 9.50 3.81 -1.57
C ALA A 104 10.00 4.03 -0.14
N ILE A 105 9.09 4.33 0.79
CA ILE A 105 9.33 4.40 2.23
C ILE A 105 8.33 3.49 2.91
N LYS A 106 8.81 2.52 3.67
CA LYS A 106 7.96 1.71 4.55
C LYS A 106 7.91 2.33 5.94
N VAL A 107 6.74 2.39 6.55
CA VAL A 107 6.52 2.98 7.87
C VAL A 107 5.79 2.03 8.81
N ASP A 108 6.12 2.11 10.10
CA ASP A 108 5.33 1.55 11.19
C ASP A 108 4.24 2.55 11.57
N THR A 109 2.98 2.27 11.24
CA THR A 109 1.93 3.27 11.48
C THR A 109 1.59 3.43 12.97
N SER A 110 1.93 2.46 13.83
CA SER A 110 1.75 2.63 15.28
C SER A 110 2.70 3.65 15.90
N GLY A 111 3.75 4.03 15.17
CA GLY A 111 4.66 5.11 15.54
C GLY A 111 4.21 6.50 15.07
N ILE A 112 2.99 6.63 14.51
CA ILE A 112 2.46 7.88 13.97
C ILE A 112 1.19 8.27 14.75
N SER A 113 1.33 9.23 15.65
CA SER A 113 0.32 9.73 16.60
C SER A 113 -0.94 10.30 15.95
N PHE A 114 -0.83 10.74 14.70
CA PHE A 114 -1.92 11.31 13.91
C PHE A 114 -2.42 10.37 12.79
N ALA A 115 -1.97 9.10 12.77
CA ALA A 115 -2.45 8.15 11.77
C ALA A 115 -3.96 7.88 11.96
N PRO A 116 -4.76 7.93 10.88
CA PRO A 116 -6.18 7.58 10.95
C PRO A 116 -6.40 6.11 11.31
N GLU A 117 -7.46 5.83 12.08
CA GLU A 117 -7.92 4.47 12.35
C GLU A 117 -8.69 3.87 11.17
N PRO A 118 -8.64 2.53 10.96
CA PRO A 118 -7.80 1.57 11.68
C PRO A 118 -6.33 1.67 11.26
N GLN A 119 -5.41 1.69 12.22
CA GLN A 119 -3.97 1.77 11.91
C GLN A 119 -3.45 0.50 11.20
N PRO A 120 -2.90 0.59 9.98
CA PRO A 120 -2.27 -0.54 9.31
C PRO A 120 -1.05 -1.05 10.08
N TYR A 121 -0.83 -2.37 10.16
CA TYR A 121 0.44 -2.92 10.67
C TYR A 121 1.64 -2.27 9.97
N ARG A 122 1.63 -2.18 8.64
CA ARG A 122 2.67 -1.48 7.87
C ARG A 122 2.07 -0.77 6.67
N GLU A 123 2.67 0.35 6.32
CA GLU A 123 2.37 1.11 5.11
C GLU A 123 3.64 1.31 4.29
N ILE A 124 3.54 1.09 2.98
CA ILE A 124 4.59 1.48 2.03
C ILE A 124 4.04 2.63 1.21
N PHE A 125 4.67 3.80 1.31
CA PHE A 125 4.36 4.95 0.47
C PHE A 125 5.34 5.00 -0.70
N VAL A 126 4.81 5.13 -1.92
CA VAL A 126 5.58 5.18 -3.17
C VAL A 126 5.38 6.53 -3.83
N HIS A 127 6.49 7.15 -4.24
CA HIS A 127 6.50 8.44 -4.92
C HIS A 127 7.52 8.45 -6.06
N GLY A 128 6.99 8.51 -7.29
CA GLY A 128 7.72 8.71 -8.52
C GLY A 128 7.31 9.99 -9.24
N ARG A 129 7.89 10.23 -10.41
CA ARG A 129 7.58 11.40 -11.23
C ARG A 129 6.10 11.41 -11.65
N HIS A 130 5.63 10.28 -12.16
CA HIS A 130 4.31 10.13 -12.74
C HIS A 130 3.38 9.22 -11.91
N VAL A 131 3.86 8.64 -10.81
CA VAL A 131 3.09 7.72 -9.96
C VAL A 131 3.24 8.08 -8.49
N GLU A 132 2.15 8.01 -7.74
CA GLU A 132 2.13 8.10 -6.29
C GLU A 132 1.16 7.05 -5.75
N GLY A 133 1.46 6.42 -4.62
CA GLY A 133 0.60 5.34 -4.14
C GLY A 133 0.96 4.84 -2.76
N VAL A 134 0.09 4.00 -2.20
CA VAL A 134 0.30 3.32 -0.93
C VAL A 134 0.01 1.83 -1.04
N HIS A 135 0.68 1.03 -0.22
CA HIS A 135 0.28 -0.34 0.08
C HIS A 135 0.18 -0.53 1.59
N LEU A 136 -1.01 -0.86 2.07
CA LEU A 136 -1.36 -0.99 3.48
C LEU A 136 -1.58 -2.46 3.82
N ARG A 137 -0.99 -2.94 4.91
CA ARG A 137 -1.21 -4.30 5.44
C ARG A 137 -1.71 -4.23 6.88
N ALA A 138 -2.71 -5.04 7.23
CA ALA A 138 -3.18 -5.19 8.60
C ALA A 138 -2.36 -6.21 9.43
N GLY A 139 -1.37 -6.88 8.84
CA GLY A 139 -0.52 -7.83 9.54
C GLY A 139 0.66 -8.30 8.69
N LYS A 140 1.52 -9.15 9.26
CA LYS A 140 2.71 -9.71 8.59
C LYS A 140 2.37 -10.52 7.35
N ILE A 141 1.29 -11.30 7.42
CA ILE A 141 0.80 -12.12 6.31
C ILE A 141 -0.58 -11.59 5.92
N ALA A 142 -0.60 -10.76 4.88
CA ALA A 142 -1.78 -10.02 4.44
C ALA A 142 -1.88 -10.01 2.91
N ARG A 143 -3.10 -10.03 2.37
CA ARG A 143 -3.35 -10.00 0.92
C ARG A 143 -4.41 -8.99 0.54
N GLY A 144 -4.28 -8.45 -0.66
CA GLY A 144 -5.36 -7.68 -1.29
C GLY A 144 -4.97 -7.04 -2.60
N GLY A 145 -5.97 -6.44 -3.24
CA GLY A 145 -5.83 -5.90 -4.58
C GLY A 145 -5.12 -4.54 -4.65
N LEU A 146 -4.55 -4.23 -5.82
CA LEU A 146 -3.99 -2.93 -6.16
C LEU A 146 -4.95 -2.14 -7.02
N ARG A 147 -5.42 -1.00 -6.53
CA ARG A 147 -6.36 -0.13 -7.26
C ARG A 147 -5.63 0.96 -8.03
N TYR A 148 -6.00 1.16 -9.29
CA TYR A 148 -5.74 2.43 -9.95
C TYR A 148 -6.87 3.41 -9.55
N SER A 149 -6.51 4.46 -8.82
CA SER A 149 -7.44 5.44 -8.26
C SER A 149 -7.49 6.71 -9.12
N ASP A 150 -8.69 7.27 -9.23
CA ASP A 150 -8.97 8.58 -9.83
C ASP A 150 -8.99 9.71 -8.79
N ARG A 151 -8.54 9.43 -7.55
CA ARG A 151 -8.59 10.34 -6.40
C ARG A 151 -7.18 10.81 -5.96
N PRO A 152 -6.48 11.65 -6.75
CA PRO A 152 -5.11 12.08 -6.42
C PRO A 152 -5.01 12.83 -5.09
N THR A 153 -6.09 13.42 -4.59
CA THR A 153 -6.10 14.19 -3.35
C THR A 153 -6.20 13.32 -2.10
N ASP A 154 -6.85 12.16 -2.17
CA ASP A 154 -7.16 11.34 -0.98
C ASP A 154 -7.18 9.82 -1.24
N PHE A 155 -6.42 9.34 -2.24
CA PHE A 155 -6.31 7.93 -2.57
C PHE A 155 -5.90 7.06 -1.36
N ARG A 156 -5.10 7.59 -0.43
CA ARG A 156 -4.73 6.83 0.78
C ARG A 156 -5.96 6.50 1.63
N THR A 157 -6.89 7.45 1.80
CA THR A 157 -8.14 7.23 2.54
C THR A 157 -8.98 6.16 1.87
N GLU A 158 -9.12 6.20 0.54
CA GLU A 158 -9.80 5.15 -0.22
C GLU A 158 -9.15 3.78 0.02
N VAL A 159 -7.82 3.69 -0.07
CA VAL A 159 -7.09 2.44 0.14
C VAL A 159 -7.25 1.93 1.59
N LEU A 160 -7.29 2.83 2.57
CA LEU A 160 -7.50 2.50 3.98
C LEU A 160 -8.87 1.87 4.22
N GLU A 161 -9.94 2.48 3.71
CA GLU A 161 -11.32 1.96 3.81
C GLU A 161 -11.44 0.57 3.17
N LEU A 162 -10.80 0.38 2.01
CA LEU A 162 -10.78 -0.91 1.32
C LEU A 162 -9.96 -1.96 2.07
N MET A 163 -8.83 -1.58 2.68
CA MET A 163 -8.02 -2.47 3.52
C MET A 163 -8.81 -2.94 4.75
N ALA A 164 -9.49 -2.01 5.44
CA ALA A 164 -10.34 -2.32 6.59
C ALA A 164 -11.45 -3.31 6.23
N THR A 165 -12.10 -3.10 5.07
CA THR A 165 -13.12 -4.03 4.54
C THR A 165 -12.51 -5.41 4.25
N GLN A 166 -11.28 -5.45 3.72
CA GLN A 166 -10.57 -6.70 3.44
C GLN A 166 -10.21 -7.48 4.71
N VAL A 167 -9.92 -6.79 5.83
CA VAL A 167 -9.69 -7.42 7.14
C VAL A 167 -10.96 -8.12 7.62
N VAL A 168 -12.11 -7.45 7.58
CA VAL A 168 -13.40 -8.04 7.97
C VAL A 168 -13.72 -9.25 7.08
N LYS A 169 -13.53 -9.13 5.77
CA LYS A 169 -13.73 -10.22 4.81
C LYS A 169 -12.82 -11.43 5.10
N ASN A 170 -11.59 -11.19 5.54
CA ASN A 170 -10.61 -12.24 5.83
C ASN A 170 -10.66 -12.71 7.29
N GLY A 171 -11.59 -12.25 8.13
CA GLY A 171 -11.57 -12.48 9.58
C GLY A 171 -11.54 -13.95 10.04
N GLN A 172 -11.96 -14.88 9.17
CA GLN A 172 -11.95 -16.34 9.45
C GLN A 172 -10.85 -17.11 8.72
N ILE A 173 -9.98 -16.43 7.96
CA ILE A 173 -8.93 -17.06 7.16
C ILE A 173 -7.58 -16.38 7.36
N VAL A 174 -6.51 -17.15 7.20
CA VAL A 174 -5.17 -16.60 6.94
C VAL A 174 -5.02 -16.57 5.41
N PRO A 175 -4.56 -15.47 4.79
CA PRO A 175 -4.00 -14.24 5.37
C PRO A 175 -5.00 -13.12 5.71
N THR A 176 -4.60 -12.16 6.55
CA THR A 176 -5.41 -10.96 6.88
C THR A 176 -5.53 -9.98 5.71
N GLY A 177 -6.15 -8.82 5.92
CA GLY A 177 -6.39 -7.81 4.89
C GLY A 177 -5.16 -6.96 4.55
N ALA A 178 -4.93 -6.76 3.25
CA ALA A 178 -4.10 -5.71 2.70
C ALA A 178 -4.87 -4.97 1.61
N LYS A 179 -4.37 -3.79 1.21
CA LYS A 179 -4.81 -3.10 0.00
C LYS A 179 -3.71 -2.18 -0.47
N GLY A 180 -3.51 -2.11 -1.77
CA GLY A 180 -2.73 -1.02 -2.35
C GLY A 180 -3.57 -0.18 -3.31
N GLY A 181 -3.08 1.01 -3.59
CA GLY A 181 -3.61 1.84 -4.63
C GLY A 181 -2.63 2.91 -5.04
N PHE A 182 -2.72 3.33 -6.30
CA PHE A 182 -1.86 4.34 -6.89
C PHE A 182 -2.67 5.26 -7.79
N VAL A 183 -2.13 6.46 -7.98
CA VAL A 183 -2.61 7.49 -8.88
C VAL A 183 -1.49 7.85 -9.85
N ILE A 184 -1.86 8.33 -11.04
CA ILE A 184 -0.88 8.80 -12.02
C ILE A 184 -0.99 10.31 -12.25
N ARG A 185 0.10 10.94 -12.68
CA ARG A 185 0.18 12.38 -12.97
C ARG A 185 0.90 12.63 -14.28
N ASP A 186 0.40 13.57 -15.06
CA ASP A 186 1.04 14.08 -16.29
C ASP A 186 1.42 12.98 -17.30
N THR A 187 0.62 11.91 -17.34
CA THR A 187 0.77 10.78 -18.27
C THR A 187 -0.53 9.98 -18.34
N ASP A 188 -0.76 9.30 -19.46
CA ASP A 188 -1.86 8.35 -19.66
C ASP A 188 -1.36 6.89 -19.66
N ASP A 189 -0.05 6.67 -19.46
CA ASP A 189 0.58 5.34 -19.47
C ASP A 189 0.42 4.64 -18.11
N VAL A 190 -0.81 4.19 -17.83
CA VAL A 190 -1.19 3.51 -16.58
C VAL A 190 -0.34 2.26 -16.36
N LEU A 191 -0.07 1.49 -17.41
CA LEU A 191 0.61 0.20 -17.29
C LEU A 191 2.07 0.38 -16.85
N ASN A 192 2.80 1.29 -17.48
CA ASN A 192 4.17 1.57 -17.06
C ASN A 192 4.24 2.15 -15.64
N GLN A 193 3.27 2.99 -15.24
CA GLN A 193 3.20 3.47 -13.86
C GLN A 193 2.86 2.36 -12.85
N TYR A 194 2.03 1.39 -13.25
CA TYR A 194 1.79 0.18 -12.47
C TYR A 194 3.09 -0.63 -12.30
N HIS A 195 3.86 -0.86 -13.37
CA HIS A 195 5.17 -1.52 -13.27
C HIS A 195 6.12 -0.77 -12.33
N GLN A 196 6.22 0.56 -12.44
CA GLN A 196 7.03 1.40 -11.53
C GLN A 196 6.60 1.25 -10.07
N PHE A 197 5.29 1.20 -9.82
CA PHE A 197 4.75 0.99 -8.48
C PHE A 197 5.13 -0.39 -7.93
N ILE A 198 4.96 -1.47 -8.70
CA ILE A 198 5.35 -2.83 -8.31
C ILE A 198 6.86 -2.92 -8.03
N ARG A 199 7.70 -2.41 -8.92
CA ARG A 199 9.16 -2.40 -8.74
C ARG A 199 9.55 -1.70 -7.44
N ALA A 200 8.92 -0.57 -7.12
CA ALA A 200 9.18 0.16 -5.89
C ALA A 200 8.80 -0.66 -4.64
N LEU A 201 7.65 -1.34 -4.65
CA LEU A 201 7.25 -2.24 -3.55
C LEU A 201 8.26 -3.39 -3.36
N LEU A 202 8.63 -4.05 -4.45
CA LEU A 202 9.58 -5.17 -4.43
C LEU A 202 10.98 -4.72 -3.98
N SER A 203 11.42 -3.52 -4.37
CA SER A 203 12.77 -3.00 -4.07
C SER A 203 13.10 -2.85 -2.58
N ILE A 204 12.10 -2.88 -1.71
CA ILE A 204 12.25 -2.78 -0.25
C ILE A 204 11.69 -4.00 0.50
N THR A 205 11.16 -5.00 -0.21
CA THR A 205 10.60 -6.22 0.39
C THR A 205 11.68 -7.30 0.52
N ASP A 206 11.75 -8.01 1.65
CA ASP A 206 12.71 -9.10 1.80
C ASP A 206 12.38 -10.21 0.79
N ASN A 207 13.39 -10.96 0.37
CA ASN A 207 13.22 -12.09 -0.54
C ASN A 207 13.48 -13.42 0.17
N ARG A 208 13.13 -14.55 -0.46
CA ARG A 208 13.48 -15.89 0.00
C ARG A 208 14.33 -16.60 -1.06
N VAL A 209 15.60 -16.84 -0.74
CA VAL A 209 16.55 -17.54 -1.63
C VAL A 209 17.00 -18.82 -0.96
N ALA A 210 16.79 -19.96 -1.64
CA ALA A 210 17.12 -21.30 -1.11
C ALA A 210 16.58 -21.53 0.33
N GLY A 211 15.34 -21.09 0.57
CA GLY A 211 14.69 -21.24 1.88
C GLY A 211 15.12 -20.24 2.96
N LYS A 212 16.08 -19.35 2.70
CA LYS A 212 16.54 -18.32 3.63
C LYS A 212 15.97 -16.96 3.29
N LEU A 213 15.59 -16.19 4.32
CA LEU A 213 15.16 -14.82 4.16
C LEU A 213 16.38 -13.92 3.91
N MET A 214 16.27 -13.07 2.90
CA MET A 214 17.34 -12.20 2.43
C MET A 214 16.78 -10.77 2.33
N PRO A 215 17.29 -9.81 3.11
CA PRO A 215 16.87 -8.42 2.96
C PRO A 215 17.31 -7.84 1.60
N PRO A 216 16.64 -6.78 1.10
CA PRO A 216 17.06 -6.12 -0.13
C PRO A 216 18.49 -5.59 -0.01
N GLN A 217 19.29 -5.81 -1.06
CA GLN A 217 20.68 -5.35 -1.08
C GLN A 217 20.76 -3.82 -0.95
N GLY A 218 21.65 -3.34 -0.08
CA GLY A 218 21.88 -1.90 0.10
C GLY A 218 20.77 -1.17 0.88
N VAL A 219 19.75 -1.88 1.36
CA VAL A 219 18.71 -1.31 2.24
C VAL A 219 19.06 -1.57 3.69
N LYS A 220 19.08 -0.53 4.50
CA LYS A 220 19.10 -0.66 5.96
C LYS A 220 17.69 -0.98 6.43
N VAL A 221 17.53 -2.16 7.04
CA VAL A 221 16.25 -2.65 7.58
C VAL A 221 16.25 -2.43 9.10
N ALA A 222 15.21 -1.79 9.61
CA ALA A 222 14.98 -1.63 11.04
C ALA A 222 14.79 -2.99 11.73
N ASP A 223 15.23 -3.13 12.99
CA ASP A 223 15.24 -4.42 13.70
C ASP A 223 13.83 -4.98 13.89
N GLU A 224 12.87 -4.11 14.18
CA GLU A 224 11.45 -4.40 14.34
C GLU A 224 10.75 -4.84 13.03
N ASP A 225 11.44 -4.70 11.90
CA ASP A 225 10.89 -4.98 10.57
C ASP A 225 11.60 -6.12 9.84
N LYS A 226 12.51 -6.84 10.49
CA LYS A 226 13.21 -8.00 9.90
C LYS A 226 12.24 -9.09 9.45
N ASP A 227 12.71 -9.90 8.50
CA ASP A 227 12.08 -11.14 8.04
C ASP A 227 10.69 -10.92 7.39
N ASP A 228 10.53 -9.81 6.67
CA ASP A 228 9.29 -9.41 6.03
C ASP A 228 9.33 -9.62 4.52
N ALA A 229 9.25 -10.90 4.12
CA ALA A 229 9.26 -11.30 2.71
C ALA A 229 7.86 -11.51 2.10
N TYR A 230 6.80 -11.40 2.90
CA TYR A 230 5.44 -11.69 2.43
C TYR A 230 4.78 -10.45 1.82
N LEU A 231 4.77 -10.39 0.49
CA LEU A 231 4.03 -9.42 -0.30
C LEU A 231 3.30 -10.15 -1.42
N VAL A 232 1.97 -10.17 -1.36
CA VAL A 232 1.10 -10.76 -2.38
C VAL A 232 0.10 -9.69 -2.78
N VAL A 233 -0.10 -9.53 -4.08
CA VAL A 233 -1.02 -8.55 -4.65
C VAL A 233 -2.14 -9.27 -5.40
N ALA A 234 -3.20 -8.54 -5.72
CA ALA A 234 -4.28 -9.03 -6.56
C ALA A 234 -4.76 -7.91 -7.50
N ALA A 235 -5.52 -8.30 -8.52
CA ALA A 235 -6.26 -7.36 -9.34
C ALA A 235 -7.32 -6.60 -8.53
N ASP A 236 -7.56 -5.32 -8.89
CA ASP A 236 -8.70 -4.52 -8.44
C ASP A 236 -9.19 -3.59 -9.57
N LYS A 237 -10.05 -2.61 -9.24
CA LYS A 237 -10.53 -1.58 -10.18
C LYS A 237 -9.33 -0.93 -10.87
N GLY A 238 -9.37 -0.90 -12.20
CA GLY A 238 -8.37 -0.29 -13.06
C GLY A 238 -7.07 -1.10 -13.25
N THR A 239 -6.94 -2.28 -12.63
CA THR A 239 -5.78 -3.19 -12.78
C THR A 239 -6.18 -4.62 -13.11
N ALA A 240 -7.44 -4.86 -13.46
CA ALA A 240 -8.01 -6.20 -13.67
C ALA A 240 -7.21 -7.10 -14.62
N ARG A 241 -6.54 -6.51 -15.62
CA ARG A 241 -5.75 -7.23 -16.64
C ARG A 241 -4.25 -7.30 -16.34
N TYR A 242 -3.78 -6.70 -15.24
CA TYR A 242 -2.35 -6.50 -14.97
C TYR A 242 -1.76 -7.52 -13.98
N SER A 243 -2.41 -8.67 -13.79
CA SER A 243 -1.86 -9.72 -12.90
C SER A 243 -0.60 -10.34 -13.51
N ASP A 244 -0.65 -10.65 -14.81
CA ASP A 244 0.51 -11.19 -15.54
C ASP A 244 1.67 -10.19 -15.58
N ASP A 245 1.36 -8.89 -15.69
CA ASP A 245 2.34 -7.80 -15.59
C ASP A 245 3.04 -7.77 -14.22
N ALA A 246 2.28 -7.85 -13.12
CA ALA A 246 2.88 -7.89 -11.79
C ALA A 246 3.73 -9.15 -11.56
N ASN A 247 3.29 -10.29 -12.07
CA ASN A 247 4.05 -11.54 -12.03
C ASN A 247 5.34 -11.45 -12.85
N ALA A 248 5.32 -10.80 -14.02
CA ALA A 248 6.51 -10.54 -14.81
C ALA A 248 7.52 -9.66 -14.06
N GLU A 249 7.06 -8.62 -13.35
CA GLU A 249 7.93 -7.79 -12.49
C GLU A 249 8.52 -8.59 -11.32
N ALA A 250 7.73 -9.45 -10.68
CA ALA A 250 8.22 -10.32 -9.61
C ALA A 250 9.28 -11.31 -10.12
N LEU A 251 9.06 -11.92 -11.29
CA LEU A 251 10.03 -12.80 -11.94
C LEU A 251 11.32 -12.05 -12.31
N ALA A 252 11.21 -10.85 -12.89
CA ALA A 252 12.36 -10.01 -13.23
C ALA A 252 13.18 -9.62 -11.98
N ALA A 253 12.51 -9.42 -10.84
CA ALA A 253 13.15 -9.16 -9.55
C ALA A 253 13.68 -10.43 -8.85
N ASN A 254 13.53 -11.61 -9.45
CA ASN A 254 13.79 -12.92 -8.83
C ASN A 254 13.08 -13.08 -7.46
N PHE A 255 11.89 -12.50 -7.33
CA PHE A 255 11.12 -12.57 -6.10
C PHE A 255 10.57 -13.99 -5.91
N TRP A 256 10.65 -14.50 -4.68
CA TRP A 256 10.42 -15.92 -4.37
C TRP A 256 9.03 -16.45 -4.70
N LEU A 257 8.02 -15.57 -4.76
CA LEU A 257 6.67 -15.95 -5.18
C LEU A 257 6.54 -16.11 -6.69
N GLY A 258 7.46 -15.55 -7.49
CA GLY A 258 7.45 -15.66 -8.95
C GLY A 258 6.10 -15.29 -9.55
N ASP A 259 5.51 -16.24 -10.27
CA ASP A 259 4.20 -16.14 -10.92
C ASP A 259 2.99 -16.29 -9.96
N ALA A 260 3.24 -16.58 -8.68
CA ALA A 260 2.26 -16.55 -7.61
C ALA A 260 2.24 -15.21 -6.83
N PHE A 261 3.00 -14.21 -7.27
CA PHE A 261 3.05 -12.89 -6.62
C PHE A 261 1.71 -12.15 -6.69
N ALA A 262 1.10 -12.13 -7.88
CA ALA A 262 -0.20 -11.57 -8.14
C ALA A 262 -1.22 -12.69 -8.35
N SER A 263 -2.27 -12.70 -7.54
CA SER A 263 -3.39 -13.62 -7.75
C SER A 263 -4.29 -13.13 -8.89
N GLY A 264 -4.65 -14.05 -9.78
CA GLY A 264 -5.32 -13.74 -11.05
C GLY A 264 -4.33 -13.84 -12.22
N GLY A 265 -4.81 -13.64 -13.44
CA GLY A 265 -3.97 -13.76 -14.64
C GLY A 265 -4.07 -15.14 -15.33
N SER A 266 -3.19 -15.39 -16.29
CA SER A 266 -3.26 -16.54 -17.19
C SER A 266 -2.92 -17.89 -16.54
N PHE A 267 -2.17 -17.87 -15.44
CA PHE A 267 -1.73 -19.08 -14.72
C PHE A 267 -2.59 -19.40 -13.48
N GLY A 268 -3.51 -18.51 -13.10
CA GLY A 268 -4.42 -18.69 -11.97
C GLY A 268 -5.84 -19.11 -12.37
N TYR A 269 -6.68 -19.40 -11.38
CA TYR A 269 -8.12 -19.57 -11.62
C TYR A 269 -8.76 -18.23 -11.91
N ASP A 270 -9.40 -18.08 -13.07
CA ASP A 270 -10.23 -16.91 -13.36
C ASP A 270 -11.47 -16.93 -12.45
N HIS A 271 -11.45 -16.06 -11.44
CA HIS A 271 -12.51 -16.00 -10.43
C HIS A 271 -13.90 -15.75 -11.04
N LYS A 272 -13.97 -15.00 -12.14
CA LYS A 272 -15.22 -14.66 -12.83
C LYS A 272 -15.66 -15.81 -13.74
N ALA A 273 -14.76 -16.37 -14.55
CA ALA A 273 -15.09 -17.48 -15.45
C ALA A 273 -15.54 -18.72 -14.66
N PHE A 274 -14.92 -18.97 -13.50
CA PHE A 274 -15.29 -20.09 -12.64
C PHE A 274 -16.48 -19.78 -11.71
N GLY A 275 -16.94 -18.52 -11.65
CA GLY A 275 -18.04 -18.09 -10.79
C GLY A 275 -17.78 -18.32 -9.30
N ILE A 276 -16.52 -18.15 -8.85
CA ILE A 276 -16.11 -18.58 -7.50
C ILE A 276 -16.88 -17.80 -6.43
N THR A 277 -17.05 -16.49 -6.60
CA THR A 277 -17.80 -15.67 -5.65
C THR A 277 -19.28 -16.02 -5.67
N ALA A 278 -19.86 -16.19 -6.86
CA ALA A 278 -21.25 -16.59 -7.01
C ALA A 278 -21.55 -17.94 -6.34
N LYS A 279 -20.70 -18.94 -6.55
CA LYS A 279 -20.84 -20.27 -5.94
C LYS A 279 -20.81 -20.18 -4.42
N GLY A 280 -19.87 -19.42 -3.86
CA GLY A 280 -19.79 -19.20 -2.41
C GLY A 280 -21.04 -18.50 -1.87
N ALA A 281 -21.48 -17.43 -2.53
CA ALA A 281 -22.69 -16.70 -2.16
C ALA A 281 -23.95 -17.57 -2.22
N TRP A 282 -24.09 -18.38 -3.28
CA TRP A 282 -25.23 -19.27 -3.47
C TRP A 282 -25.29 -20.38 -2.43
N VAL A 283 -24.15 -21.02 -2.11
CA VAL A 283 -24.08 -22.02 -1.04
C VAL A 283 -24.43 -21.41 0.32
N ALA A 284 -23.96 -20.20 0.61
CA ALA A 284 -24.29 -19.50 1.84
C ALA A 284 -25.79 -19.16 1.92
N ALA A 285 -26.38 -18.69 0.81
CA ALA A 285 -27.81 -18.43 0.71
C ALA A 285 -28.62 -19.72 0.89
N ALA A 286 -28.28 -20.80 0.17
CA ALA A 286 -28.94 -22.11 0.27
C ALA A 286 -28.95 -22.63 1.70
N HIS A 287 -27.82 -22.56 2.38
CA HIS A 287 -27.74 -22.95 3.79
C HIS A 287 -28.59 -22.06 4.72
N HIS A 288 -28.72 -20.77 4.42
CA HIS A 288 -29.61 -19.88 5.19
C HIS A 288 -31.09 -20.20 4.96
N PHE A 289 -31.51 -20.36 3.70
CA PHE A 289 -32.90 -20.66 3.31
C PHE A 289 -33.34 -22.05 3.79
N ALA A 290 -32.44 -23.04 3.81
CA ALA A 290 -32.74 -24.36 4.35
C ALA A 290 -33.21 -24.30 5.82
N ARG A 291 -32.70 -23.32 6.61
CA ARG A 291 -33.15 -23.10 8.00
C ARG A 291 -34.53 -22.46 8.10
N LEU A 292 -35.00 -21.85 7.01
CA LEU A 292 -36.34 -21.29 6.86
C LEU A 292 -37.30 -22.29 6.18
N GLY A 293 -36.84 -23.50 5.89
CA GLY A 293 -37.64 -24.54 5.24
C GLY A 293 -37.79 -24.36 3.73
N VAL A 294 -36.92 -23.56 3.08
CA VAL A 294 -36.90 -23.36 1.62
C VAL A 294 -35.63 -23.99 1.04
N ASP A 295 -35.77 -24.87 0.06
CA ASP A 295 -34.68 -25.45 -0.69
C ASP A 295 -34.39 -24.60 -1.93
N LEU A 296 -33.37 -23.73 -1.84
CA LEU A 296 -32.97 -22.85 -2.94
C LEU A 296 -32.53 -23.57 -4.22
N TRP A 297 -32.33 -24.90 -4.20
CA TRP A 297 -32.02 -25.68 -5.40
C TRP A 297 -33.29 -26.14 -6.15
N GLN A 298 -34.44 -26.15 -5.49
CA GLN A 298 -35.68 -26.71 -6.03
C GLN A 298 -36.85 -25.71 -6.02
N ASP A 299 -36.92 -24.86 -5.00
CA ASP A 299 -38.04 -23.95 -4.79
C ASP A 299 -37.89 -22.65 -5.60
N GLU A 300 -39.02 -22.12 -6.06
CA GLU A 300 -39.07 -20.80 -6.70
C GLU A 300 -38.79 -19.70 -5.68
N VAL A 301 -37.81 -18.84 -5.98
CA VAL A 301 -37.47 -17.67 -5.17
C VAL A 301 -37.43 -16.39 -6.00
N ARG A 302 -37.70 -15.26 -5.34
CA ARG A 302 -37.58 -13.94 -5.96
C ARG A 302 -36.26 -13.32 -5.56
N VAL A 303 -35.56 -12.78 -6.54
CA VAL A 303 -34.28 -12.11 -6.36
C VAL A 303 -34.34 -10.70 -6.95
N VAL A 304 -33.51 -9.81 -6.43
CA VAL A 304 -33.34 -8.45 -6.98
C VAL A 304 -31.89 -8.30 -7.42
N GLY A 305 -31.69 -8.08 -8.71
CA GLY A 305 -30.37 -7.78 -9.27
C GLY A 305 -29.95 -6.36 -8.96
N ILE A 306 -28.80 -6.20 -8.31
CA ILE A 306 -28.20 -4.89 -8.03
C ILE A 306 -26.83 -4.84 -8.72
N GLY A 307 -26.68 -3.94 -9.69
CA GLY A 307 -25.44 -3.75 -10.45
C GLY A 307 -25.48 -4.37 -11.85
N ASP A 308 -24.29 -4.67 -12.38
CA ASP A 308 -24.12 -5.21 -13.74
C ASP A 308 -24.47 -6.70 -13.81
N MET A 309 -25.32 -7.06 -14.77
CA MET A 309 -25.73 -8.44 -15.07
C MET A 309 -24.58 -9.29 -15.61
N GLY A 310 -23.54 -8.65 -16.18
CA GLY A 310 -22.29 -9.32 -16.56
C GLY A 310 -21.33 -9.57 -15.40
N GLY A 311 -21.70 -9.23 -14.17
CA GLY A 311 -20.88 -9.37 -12.97
C GLY A 311 -20.78 -10.81 -12.45
N ASP A 312 -19.73 -11.08 -11.67
CA ASP A 312 -19.49 -12.41 -11.09
C ASP A 312 -20.63 -12.84 -10.17
N VAL A 313 -21.00 -12.04 -9.16
CA VAL A 313 -21.91 -12.50 -8.08
C VAL A 313 -23.34 -12.78 -8.57
N PHE A 314 -24.04 -11.77 -9.10
CA PHE A 314 -25.45 -11.93 -9.48
C PHE A 314 -25.56 -12.70 -10.79
N GLY A 315 -24.88 -12.25 -11.85
CA GLY A 315 -24.92 -12.85 -13.18
C GLY A 315 -24.59 -14.34 -13.16
N ASN A 316 -23.41 -14.72 -12.66
CA ASN A 316 -23.08 -16.15 -12.56
C ASN A 316 -23.98 -16.87 -11.55
N GLY A 317 -24.43 -16.20 -10.48
CA GLY A 317 -25.32 -16.78 -9.47
C GLY A 317 -26.63 -17.29 -10.06
N MET A 318 -27.25 -16.54 -10.95
CA MET A 318 -28.49 -16.95 -11.64
C MET A 318 -28.27 -18.14 -12.59
N LEU A 319 -27.04 -18.37 -13.04
CA LEU A 319 -26.68 -19.51 -13.88
C LEU A 319 -26.38 -20.79 -13.08
N LEU A 320 -26.28 -20.71 -11.75
CA LEU A 320 -25.96 -21.86 -10.90
C LEU A 320 -27.16 -22.79 -10.65
N ASN A 321 -28.39 -22.26 -10.71
CA ASN A 321 -29.60 -23.05 -10.57
C ASN A 321 -30.37 -23.05 -11.91
N PRO A 322 -30.52 -24.20 -12.59
CA PRO A 322 -31.26 -24.28 -13.85
C PRO A 322 -32.78 -24.12 -13.70
N ASN A 323 -33.31 -24.11 -12.48
CA ASN A 323 -34.74 -23.94 -12.17
C ASN A 323 -35.13 -22.48 -11.88
N MET A 324 -34.21 -21.53 -12.02
CA MET A 324 -34.46 -20.10 -11.89
C MET A 324 -34.89 -19.43 -13.20
#